data_AF-A0A6I6MPP1-F1
#
_entry.id   AF-A0A6I6MPP1-F1
#
_cell.length_a   1.000
_cell.length_b   1.000
_cell.length_c   1.000
_cell.angle_alpha   90.00
_cell.angle_beta   90.00
_cell.angle_gamma   90.00
#
_symmetry.space_group_name_H-M   'P 1'
#
loop_
_entity.id
_entity.type
_entity.pdbx_description
1 polymer ?
#
loop_
_entity_poly.entity_id
_entity_poly.type
_entity_poly.pdbx_seq_one_letter_code
_entity_poly.pdbx_strand_id
1 'polypeptide(L)'
;MNAAECTRLGAYLSKLLGSPTVSVVSKSAEEANVLVDGKNIATLIRDEDEGELSYALSLAVRPAPGVKKNAPIDDAERARLQTELRTVLHAADLDVRARPRKTDSAEVYVHDEFVGTVSVDEDDGQVLTMSILDIDLDGEE
;
A
#
# COMPACT_ATOMS: atom_id res chain seq x y z
N MET A 1 7.06 16.37 3.40
CA MET A 1 5.71 16.56 2.88
C MET A 1 5.05 17.63 3.71
N ASN A 2 4.52 18.66 3.06
CA ASN A 2 3.74 19.71 3.70
C ASN A 2 2.28 19.24 3.91
N ALA A 3 1.48 20.08 4.57
CA ALA A 3 0.08 19.76 4.90
C ALA A 3 -0.83 19.60 3.66
N ALA A 4 -0.62 20.41 2.62
CA ALA A 4 -1.39 20.32 1.39
C ALA A 4 -1.08 19.02 0.63
N GLU A 5 0.20 18.64 0.53
CA GLU A 5 0.63 17.35 -0.03
C GLU A 5 -0.02 16.17 0.71
N CYS A 6 0.03 16.15 2.04
CA CYS A 6 -0.59 15.09 2.84
C CYS A 6 -2.11 15.04 2.64
N THR A 7 -2.77 16.19 2.47
CA THR A 7 -4.21 16.25 2.21
C THR A 7 -4.55 15.62 0.87
N ARG A 8 -3.81 15.95 -0.20
CA ARG A 8 -4.00 15.35 -1.54
C ARG A 8 -3.74 13.84 -1.52
N LEU A 9 -2.64 13.40 -0.89
CA LEU A 9 -2.33 11.97 -0.73
C LEU A 9 -3.42 11.21 0.03
N GLY A 10 -3.93 11.79 1.13
CA GLY A 10 -5.03 11.20 1.90
C GLY A 10 -6.31 11.08 1.08
N ALA A 11 -6.67 12.13 0.32
CA ALA A 11 -7.84 12.12 -0.54
C ALA A 11 -7.72 11.08 -1.66
N TYR A 12 -6.56 11.02 -2.32
CA TYR A 12 -6.26 10.02 -3.35
C TYR A 12 -6.38 8.60 -2.80
N LEU A 13 -5.69 8.28 -1.69
CA LEU A 13 -5.75 6.95 -1.08
C LEU A 13 -7.15 6.59 -0.58
N SER A 14 -7.89 7.56 -0.03
CA SER A 14 -9.27 7.35 0.40
C SER A 14 -10.18 6.97 -0.77
N LYS A 15 -10.04 7.66 -1.92
CA LYS A 15 -10.77 7.36 -3.16
C LYS A 15 -10.35 6.01 -3.73
N LEU A 16 -9.05 5.77 -3.88
CA LEU A 16 -8.48 4.55 -4.45
C LEU A 16 -8.90 3.30 -3.67
N LEU A 17 -8.87 3.37 -2.33
CA LEU A 17 -9.18 2.25 -1.45
C LEU A 17 -10.69 2.10 -1.18
N GLY A 18 -11.51 3.10 -1.53
CA GLY A 18 -12.92 3.16 -1.13
C GLY A 18 -13.13 3.30 0.38
N SER A 19 -12.12 3.80 1.11
CA SER A 19 -12.10 3.89 2.57
C SER A 19 -12.08 5.35 3.03
N PRO A 20 -13.16 5.86 3.66
CA PRO A 20 -13.25 7.26 4.08
C PRO A 20 -12.41 7.59 5.32
N THR A 21 -11.81 6.59 5.98
CA THR A 21 -11.04 6.79 7.23
C THR A 21 -9.53 6.83 7.01
N VAL A 22 -9.09 6.75 5.75
CA VAL A 22 -7.69 6.91 5.38
C VAL A 22 -7.27 8.37 5.50
N SER A 23 -6.11 8.62 6.12
CA SER A 23 -5.49 9.94 6.18
C SER A 23 -3.97 9.83 6.13
N VAL A 24 -3.30 10.91 5.75
CA VAL A 24 -1.84 10.98 5.71
C VAL A 24 -1.36 12.09 6.63
N VAL A 25 -0.36 11.78 7.46
CA VAL A 25 0.20 12.71 8.43
C VAL A 25 1.71 12.81 8.22
N SER A 26 2.19 14.03 7.96
CA SER A 26 3.62 14.31 7.77
C SER A 26 4.43 13.90 9.01
N LYS A 27 5.56 13.23 8.76
CA LYS A 27 6.59 12.95 9.77
C LYS A 27 7.82 13.83 9.53
N SER A 28 8.16 14.09 8.26
CA SER A 28 9.27 14.94 7.85
C SER A 28 9.05 15.55 6.46
N ALA A 29 10.08 16.21 5.90
CA ALA A 29 10.08 16.68 4.52
C ALA A 29 9.98 15.52 3.49
N GLU A 30 10.37 14.31 3.86
CA GLU A 30 10.49 13.17 2.95
C GLU A 30 9.63 11.97 3.37
N GLU A 31 9.07 11.98 4.59
CA GLU A 31 8.33 10.85 5.14
C GLU A 31 6.96 11.27 5.70
N ALA A 32 5.94 10.44 5.52
CA ALA A 32 4.65 10.56 6.17
C ALA A 32 4.12 9.19 6.63
N ASN A 33 3.20 9.20 7.58
CA ASN A 33 2.46 8.02 7.99
C ASN A 33 1.09 7.99 7.30
N VAL A 34 0.65 6.81 6.88
CA VAL A 34 -0.71 6.54 6.43
C VAL A 34 -1.47 5.95 7.60
N LEU A 35 -2.60 6.56 7.93
CA LEU A 35 -3.45 6.17 9.04
C LEU A 35 -4.78 5.66 8.53
N VAL A 36 -5.31 4.61 9.16
CA VAL A 36 -6.70 4.15 9.02
C VAL A 36 -7.32 4.15 10.41
N ASP A 37 -8.48 4.78 10.56
CA ASP A 37 -9.13 5.01 11.87
C ASP A 37 -8.19 5.68 12.90
N GLY A 38 -7.30 6.56 12.43
CA GLY A 38 -6.33 7.25 13.28
C GLY A 38 -5.16 6.36 13.77
N LYS A 39 -5.06 5.11 13.32
CA LYS A 39 -3.93 4.22 13.61
C LYS A 39 -2.95 4.21 12.45
N ASN A 40 -1.66 4.37 12.73
CA ASN A 40 -0.62 4.24 11.72
C ASN A 40 -0.57 2.80 11.18
N ILE A 41 -0.69 2.66 9.86
CA ILE A 41 -0.62 1.37 9.18
C ILE A 41 0.56 1.28 8.22
N ALA A 42 0.94 2.37 7.55
CA ALA A 42 1.99 2.34 6.53
C ALA A 42 2.83 3.61 6.52
N THR A 43 3.98 3.54 5.88
CA THR A 43 4.85 4.70 5.64
C THR A 43 4.73 5.13 4.19
N LEU A 44 4.76 6.43 3.94
CA LEU A 44 4.97 7.04 2.64
C LEU A 44 6.36 7.67 2.60
N ILE A 45 7.11 7.42 1.53
CA ILE A 45 8.37 8.08 1.22
C ILE A 45 8.18 8.93 -0.03
N ARG A 46 8.51 10.21 0.07
CA ARG A 46 8.52 11.17 -1.04
C ARG A 46 9.87 11.09 -1.73
N ASP A 47 9.86 10.94 -3.04
CA ASP A 47 11.05 10.94 -3.88
C ASP A 47 10.87 11.92 -5.04
N GLU A 48 11.92 12.68 -5.36
CA GLU A 48 11.92 13.64 -6.46
C GLU A 48 13.17 13.38 -7.31
N ASP A 49 12.96 12.84 -8.50
CA ASP A 49 14.03 12.48 -9.45
C ASP A 49 13.77 13.16 -10.79
N GLU A 50 14.79 13.83 -11.35
CA GLU A 50 14.71 14.59 -12.61
C GLU A 50 13.51 15.57 -12.72
N GLY A 51 12.97 16.03 -11.58
CA GLY A 51 11.79 16.92 -11.51
C GLY A 51 10.44 16.19 -11.51
N GLU A 52 10.45 14.86 -11.49
CA GLU A 52 9.28 14.01 -11.32
C GLU A 52 9.11 13.66 -9.84
N LEU A 53 7.93 13.95 -9.30
CA LEU A 53 7.59 13.71 -7.91
C LEU A 53 6.79 12.41 -7.78
N SER A 54 7.26 11.52 -6.91
CA SER A 54 6.60 10.26 -6.61
C SER A 54 6.55 9.99 -5.11
N TYR A 55 5.64 9.09 -4.74
CA TYR A 55 5.45 8.65 -3.38
C TYR A 55 5.37 7.12 -3.34
N ALA A 56 6.19 6.51 -2.51
CA ALA A 56 6.18 5.07 -2.27
C ALA A 56 5.50 4.77 -0.94
N LEU A 57 4.36 4.10 -0.98
CA LEU A 57 3.68 3.55 0.20
C LEU A 57 4.24 2.18 0.51
N SER A 58 4.64 1.94 1.76
CA SER A 58 5.11 0.64 2.25
C SER A 58 4.34 0.21 3.50
N LEU A 59 3.63 -0.93 3.39
CA LEU A 59 2.89 -1.57 4.47
C LEU A 59 3.49 -2.95 4.75
N ALA A 60 4.08 -3.14 5.91
CA ALA A 60 4.53 -4.46 6.35
C ALA A 60 3.34 -5.30 6.82
N VAL A 61 3.23 -6.51 6.27
CA VAL A 61 2.23 -7.51 6.64
C VAL A 61 2.96 -8.73 7.19
N ARG A 62 2.67 -9.10 8.42
CA ARG A 62 3.26 -10.31 8.99
C ARG A 62 2.71 -11.54 8.26
N PRO A 63 3.54 -12.54 7.92
CA PRO A 63 3.06 -13.84 7.44
C PRO A 63 2.16 -14.55 8.46
N ALA A 64 1.47 -15.60 8.02
CA ALA A 64 0.68 -16.44 8.93
C ALA A 64 1.54 -17.00 10.09
N PRO A 65 0.97 -17.19 11.30
CA PRO A 65 1.71 -17.76 12.42
C PRO A 65 2.37 -19.11 12.07
N GLY A 66 3.67 -19.22 12.32
CA GLY A 66 4.45 -20.43 12.04
C GLY A 66 4.98 -20.53 10.60
N VAL A 67 4.64 -19.59 9.71
CA VAL A 67 5.21 -19.48 8.36
C VAL A 67 6.53 -18.72 8.42
N LYS A 68 7.53 -19.18 7.66
CA LYS A 68 8.82 -18.48 7.54
C LYS A 68 8.62 -17.15 6.80
N LYS A 69 9.37 -16.12 7.18
CA LYS A 69 9.34 -14.80 6.52
C LYS A 69 9.49 -14.90 5.00
N ASN A 70 10.40 -15.76 4.54
CA ASN A 70 10.70 -15.95 3.13
C ASN A 70 9.87 -17.02 2.41
N ALA A 71 8.75 -17.46 2.99
CA ALA A 71 7.89 -18.46 2.37
C ALA A 71 7.21 -17.90 1.10
N PRO A 72 6.99 -18.74 0.08
CA PRO A 72 6.30 -18.30 -1.14
C PRO A 72 4.86 -17.87 -0.86
N ILE A 73 4.36 -16.95 -1.67
CA ILE A 73 2.97 -16.50 -1.67
C ILE A 73 2.13 -17.48 -2.52
N ASP A 74 1.72 -18.58 -1.90
CA ASP A 74 0.84 -19.58 -2.50
C ASP A 74 -0.65 -19.17 -2.45
N ASP A 75 -1.56 -20.05 -2.89
CA ASP A 75 -2.99 -19.76 -2.93
C ASP A 75 -3.59 -19.47 -1.55
N ALA A 76 -3.14 -20.19 -0.52
CA ALA A 76 -3.63 -20.01 0.84
C ALA A 76 -3.13 -18.69 1.42
N GLU A 77 -1.85 -18.36 1.20
CA GLU A 77 -1.28 -17.11 1.69
C GLU A 77 -1.84 -15.91 0.95
N ARG A 78 -2.14 -15.99 -0.35
CA ARG A 78 -2.85 -14.91 -1.07
C ARG A 78 -4.24 -14.66 -0.49
N ALA A 79 -5.01 -15.71 -0.23
CA ALA A 79 -6.36 -15.56 0.35
C ALA A 79 -6.31 -14.90 1.74
N ARG A 80 -5.29 -15.26 2.53
CA ARG A 80 -5.02 -14.61 3.82
C ARG A 80 -4.62 -13.15 3.63
N LEU A 81 -3.64 -12.87 2.78
CA LEU A 81 -3.17 -11.51 2.47
C LEU A 81 -4.32 -10.61 2.03
N GLN A 82 -5.20 -11.11 1.15
CA GLN A 82 -6.40 -10.37 0.73
C GLN A 82 -7.30 -10.03 1.93
N THR A 83 -7.56 -10.99 2.81
CA THR A 83 -8.37 -10.76 4.02
C THR A 83 -7.74 -9.75 4.96
N GLU A 84 -6.43 -9.87 5.19
CA GLU A 84 -5.66 -8.98 6.07
C GLU A 84 -5.62 -7.55 5.50
N LEU A 85 -5.27 -7.40 4.22
CA LEU A 85 -5.21 -6.10 3.55
C LEU A 85 -6.57 -5.41 3.49
N ARG A 86 -7.66 -6.14 3.19
CA ARG A 86 -9.03 -5.61 3.28
C ARG A 86 -9.33 -5.08 4.69
N THR A 87 -8.88 -5.78 5.72
CA THR A 87 -9.10 -5.41 7.12
C THR A 87 -8.24 -4.23 7.56
N VAL A 88 -6.97 -4.18 7.16
CA VAL A 88 -6.04 -3.12 7.57
C VAL A 88 -6.30 -1.81 6.83
N LEU A 89 -6.60 -1.88 5.53
CA LEU A 89 -6.80 -0.72 4.67
C LEU A 89 -8.26 -0.27 4.57
N HIS A 90 -9.19 -1.06 5.14
CA HIS A 90 -10.64 -0.86 5.00
C HIS A 90 -11.11 -0.87 3.53
N ALA A 91 -10.40 -1.61 2.67
CA ALA A 91 -10.62 -1.65 1.23
C ALA A 91 -11.39 -2.90 0.83
N ALA A 92 -12.73 -2.90 0.93
CA ALA A 92 -13.55 -4.10 0.78
C ALA A 92 -13.39 -4.82 -0.58
N ASP A 93 -13.16 -4.05 -1.66
CA ASP A 93 -13.02 -4.53 -3.03
C ASP A 93 -11.57 -4.84 -3.43
N LEU A 94 -10.65 -4.94 -2.46
CA LEU A 94 -9.25 -5.26 -2.71
C LEU A 94 -9.08 -6.74 -3.07
N ASP A 95 -8.36 -7.06 -4.14
CA ASP A 95 -7.99 -8.42 -4.54
C ASP A 95 -6.49 -8.63 -4.55
N VAL A 96 -6.04 -9.84 -4.18
CA VAL A 96 -4.64 -10.26 -4.29
C VAL A 96 -4.52 -11.35 -5.34
N ARG A 97 -3.87 -11.03 -6.46
CA ARG A 97 -3.79 -11.85 -7.67
C ARG A 97 -2.40 -12.43 -7.86
N ALA A 98 -2.34 -13.69 -8.27
CA ALA A 98 -1.07 -14.37 -8.50
C ALA A 98 -0.34 -13.76 -9.71
N ARG A 99 0.98 -13.63 -9.61
CA ARG A 99 1.82 -13.22 -10.74
C ARG A 99 2.28 -14.43 -11.53
N PRO A 100 2.20 -14.40 -12.88
CA PRO A 100 2.74 -15.47 -13.69
C PRO A 100 4.25 -15.67 -13.40
N ARG A 101 4.64 -16.89 -13.03
CA ARG A 101 6.04 -17.30 -12.81
C ARG A 101 6.77 -16.66 -11.62
N LYS A 102 6.07 -15.91 -10.76
CA LYS A 102 6.63 -15.31 -9.54
C LYS A 102 5.92 -15.88 -8.33
N THR A 103 6.67 -16.53 -7.44
CA THR A 103 6.14 -17.15 -6.21
C THR A 103 6.44 -16.32 -4.97
N ASP A 104 7.26 -15.29 -5.12
CA ASP A 104 7.70 -14.36 -4.07
C ASP A 104 6.85 -13.08 -4.03
N SER A 105 5.88 -12.93 -4.94
CA SER A 105 5.09 -11.71 -5.05
C SER A 105 3.71 -11.95 -5.66
N ALA A 106 2.77 -11.09 -5.31
CA ALA A 106 1.42 -11.03 -5.85
C ALA A 106 1.05 -9.58 -6.18
N GLU A 107 0.17 -9.40 -7.16
CA GLU A 107 -0.39 -8.11 -7.53
C GLU A 107 -1.58 -7.78 -6.64
N VAL A 108 -1.73 -6.51 -6.29
CA VAL A 108 -2.86 -6.00 -5.51
C VAL A 108 -3.69 -5.12 -6.42
N TYR A 109 -5.00 -5.38 -6.41
CA TYR A 109 -5.99 -4.65 -7.18
C TYR A 109 -7.04 -4.06 -6.26
N VAL A 110 -7.62 -2.92 -6.62
CA VAL A 110 -8.82 -2.37 -5.99
C VAL A 110 -9.74 -1.88 -7.10
N HIS A 111 -11.02 -2.24 -7.06
CA HIS A 111 -11.98 -1.94 -8.14
C HIS A 111 -11.48 -2.36 -9.54
N ASP A 112 -10.85 -3.54 -9.62
CA ASP A 112 -10.19 -4.08 -10.84
C ASP A 112 -9.02 -3.26 -11.39
N GLU A 113 -8.59 -2.20 -10.71
CA GLU A 113 -7.40 -1.41 -11.04
C GLU A 113 -6.18 -1.93 -10.29
N PHE A 114 -5.02 -2.03 -10.95
CA PHE A 114 -3.77 -2.42 -10.32
C PHE A 114 -3.25 -1.27 -9.45
N VAL A 115 -3.01 -1.54 -8.17
CA VAL A 115 -2.58 -0.50 -7.21
C VAL A 115 -1.18 -0.73 -6.63
N GLY A 116 -0.64 -1.93 -6.76
CA GLY A 116 0.69 -2.25 -6.22
C GLY A 116 0.98 -3.73 -6.13
N THR A 117 2.06 -4.07 -5.44
CA THR A 117 2.48 -5.46 -5.26
C THR A 117 2.75 -5.76 -3.80
N VAL A 118 2.33 -6.94 -3.35
CA VAL A 118 2.84 -7.53 -2.10
C VAL A 118 3.98 -8.48 -2.45
N SER A 119 5.15 -8.30 -1.82
CA SER A 119 6.34 -9.10 -2.06
C SER A 119 6.90 -9.64 -0.75
N VAL A 120 7.53 -10.81 -0.83
CA VAL A 120 8.29 -11.40 0.26
C VAL A 120 9.55 -10.57 0.50
N ASP A 121 9.79 -10.25 1.76
CA ASP A 121 10.96 -9.50 2.23
C ASP A 121 11.69 -10.30 3.32
N GLU A 122 13.02 -10.32 3.30
CA GLU A 122 13.82 -11.13 4.23
C GLU A 122 13.74 -10.59 5.68
N ASP A 123 13.58 -9.28 5.83
CA ASP A 123 13.59 -8.57 7.10
C ASP A 123 12.16 -8.39 7.65
N ASP A 124 11.21 -7.98 6.80
CA ASP A 124 9.84 -7.63 7.19
C ASP A 124 8.81 -8.75 6.95
N GLY A 125 9.18 -9.80 6.21
CA GLY A 125 8.32 -10.93 5.88
C GLY A 125 7.55 -10.71 4.59
N GLN A 126 6.52 -9.87 4.61
CA GLN A 126 5.78 -9.48 3.40
C GLN A 126 5.52 -7.98 3.44
N VAL A 127 5.73 -7.30 2.31
CA VAL A 127 5.56 -5.85 2.20
C VAL A 127 4.66 -5.55 1.01
N LEU A 128 3.57 -4.84 1.25
CA LEU A 128 2.80 -4.18 0.18
C LEU A 128 3.50 -2.87 -0.17
N THR A 129 3.84 -2.71 -1.44
CA THR A 129 4.34 -1.47 -2.01
C THR A 129 3.38 -0.93 -3.06
N MET A 130 3.05 0.36 -2.95
CA MET A 130 2.29 1.10 -3.96
C MET A 130 3.08 2.32 -4.40
N SER A 131 3.08 2.59 -5.69
CA SER A 131 3.70 3.79 -6.27
C SER A 131 2.60 4.78 -6.65
N ILE A 132 2.75 6.02 -6.21
CA ILE A 132 1.81 7.11 -6.49
C ILE A 132 2.60 8.23 -7.13
N LEU A 133 2.17 8.69 -8.29
CA LEU A 133 2.79 9.82 -8.99
C LEU A 133 2.04 11.10 -8.64
N ASP A 134 2.71 12.25 -8.68
CA ASP A 134 2.04 13.55 -8.44
C ASP A 134 0.87 13.77 -9.42
N ILE A 135 0.97 13.26 -10.65
CA ILE A 135 -0.11 13.31 -11.65
C ILE A 135 -1.38 12.53 -11.22
N ASP A 136 -1.25 11.53 -10.34
CA ASP A 136 -2.39 10.76 -9.83
C ASP A 136 -3.16 11.56 -8.76
N LEU A 137 -2.49 12.53 -8.12
CA LEU A 137 -3.06 13.34 -7.05
C LEU A 137 -3.97 14.46 -7.55
N ASP A 138 -3.88 14.81 -8.84
CA ASP A 138 -4.61 15.92 -9.47
C ASP A 138 -5.95 15.46 -10.11
N GLY A 139 -6.51 14.34 -9.65
CA GLY A 139 -7.73 13.70 -10.19
C GLY A 139 -9.06 14.35 -9.80
N GLU A 140 -9.42 15.40 -10.56
CA GLU A 140 -10.74 16.00 -10.86
C GLU A 140 -11.52 16.68 -9.70
N GLU A 141 -11.63 18.02 -9.78
CA GLU A 141 -12.65 18.85 -9.10
C GLU A 141 -14.09 18.49 -9.50
#